data_AF-A0A2T2R0H0-F1
#
_entry.id   AF-A0A2T2R0H0-F1
#
_cell.length_a   1.000
_cell.length_b   1.000
_cell.length_c   1.000
_cell.angle_alpha   90.00
_cell.angle_beta   90.00
_cell.angle_gamma   90.00
#
_symmetry.space_group_name_H-M   'P 1'
#
loop_
_entity.id
_entity.type
_entity.pdbx_description
1 polymer ?
#
loop_
_entity_poly.entity_id
_entity_poly.type
_entity_poly.pdbx_seq_one_letter_code
_entity_poly.pdbx_strand_id
1 'polypeptide(L)'
;MSHSKAPSSVEQDLIEEFGNIYESYGLRRLQGLIVGLLLTKSEPVSLDDMVEILDRSKGPISISVRRLDDMDLVRKVEGPNNRRNYYASHPDIFFNNFKSNMATVRENRALAERFLSRVDTDGDETEKTRKSLEHMQVFYDLMESFFEDFAERWREVKQERLETGENGTPEAAPHTL
;
A
#
# COMPACT_ATOMS: atom_id res chain seq x y z
N MET A 1 8.60 -32.41 -3.52
CA MET A 1 9.29 -31.70 -4.61
C MET A 1 9.64 -30.32 -4.06
N SER A 2 10.93 -30.00 -3.93
CA SER A 2 11.40 -28.75 -3.32
C SER A 2 11.30 -27.65 -4.38
N HIS A 3 10.22 -26.86 -4.36
CA HIS A 3 10.19 -25.64 -5.17
C HIS A 3 11.36 -24.74 -4.71
N SER A 4 12.16 -24.29 -5.66
CA SER A 4 13.32 -23.45 -5.38
C SER A 4 12.89 -22.20 -4.62
N LYS A 5 13.47 -21.96 -3.43
CA LYS A 5 13.26 -20.72 -2.68
C LYS A 5 13.75 -19.48 -3.44
N ALA A 6 14.72 -19.66 -4.33
CA ALA A 6 15.34 -18.57 -5.07
C ALA A 6 14.36 -17.99 -6.11
N PRO A 7 14.19 -16.66 -6.16
CA PRO A 7 13.37 -16.02 -7.19
C PRO A 7 13.98 -16.18 -8.60
N SER A 8 13.12 -16.31 -9.62
CA SER A 8 13.51 -16.25 -11.04
C SER A 8 14.05 -14.86 -11.42
N SER A 9 14.68 -14.70 -12.58
CA SER A 9 15.17 -13.38 -13.04
C SER A 9 14.06 -12.32 -13.07
N VAL A 10 12.87 -12.66 -13.58
CA VAL A 10 11.73 -11.73 -13.62
C VAL A 10 11.27 -11.36 -12.21
N GLU A 11 11.27 -12.32 -11.28
CA GLU A 11 10.91 -12.05 -9.88
C GLU A 11 11.97 -11.19 -9.19
N GLN A 12 13.26 -11.39 -9.49
CA GLN A 12 14.35 -10.56 -8.97
C GLN A 12 14.23 -9.11 -9.44
N ASP A 13 13.98 -8.91 -10.74
CA ASP A 13 13.77 -7.58 -11.31
C ASP A 13 12.55 -6.90 -10.67
N LEU A 14 11.44 -7.63 -10.49
CA LEU A 14 10.26 -7.12 -9.81
C LEU A 14 10.55 -6.72 -8.35
N ILE A 15 11.29 -7.54 -7.62
CA ILE A 15 11.71 -7.26 -6.23
C ILE A 15 12.51 -5.95 -6.19
N GLU A 16 13.52 -5.80 -7.04
CA GLU A 16 14.37 -4.61 -7.08
C GLU A 16 13.58 -3.35 -7.49
N GLU A 17 12.67 -3.45 -8.45
CA GLU A 17 11.82 -2.33 -8.86
C GLU A 17 10.89 -1.86 -7.75
N PHE A 18 10.29 -2.76 -6.97
CA PHE A 18 9.55 -2.35 -5.77
C PHE A 18 10.46 -1.65 -4.74
N GLY A 19 11.70 -2.10 -4.60
CA GLY A 19 12.72 -1.39 -3.81
C GLY A 19 12.95 0.04 -4.31
N ASN A 20 13.16 0.21 -5.61
CA ASN A 20 13.38 1.51 -6.28
C ASN A 20 12.19 2.44 -6.12
N ILE A 21 10.97 1.93 -6.34
CA ILE A 21 9.72 2.69 -6.20
C ILE A 21 9.61 3.26 -4.79
N TYR A 22 9.76 2.42 -3.75
CA TYR A 22 9.65 2.88 -2.36
C TYR A 22 10.69 3.95 -2.05
N GLU A 23 11.94 3.76 -2.45
CA GLU A 23 13.01 4.73 -2.24
C GLU A 23 12.74 6.06 -2.95
N SER A 24 12.21 6.03 -4.18
CA SER A 24 11.87 7.23 -4.96
C SER A 24 10.79 8.09 -4.31
N TYR A 25 9.86 7.47 -3.57
CA TYR A 25 8.82 8.14 -2.79
C TYR A 25 9.27 8.50 -1.36
N GLY A 26 10.56 8.38 -1.04
CA GLY A 26 11.10 8.67 0.30
C GLY A 26 10.77 7.62 1.36
N LEU A 27 10.26 6.46 0.95
CA LEU A 27 9.98 5.31 1.83
C LEU A 27 11.23 4.44 1.98
N ARG A 28 11.19 3.49 2.92
CA ARG A 28 12.33 2.60 3.15
C ARG A 28 12.43 1.57 2.02
N ARG A 29 13.51 1.60 1.24
CA ARG A 29 13.82 0.62 0.18
C ARG A 29 13.55 -0.83 0.61
N LEU A 30 13.99 -1.21 1.82
CA LEU A 30 13.82 -2.57 2.33
C LEU A 30 12.35 -3.00 2.44
N GLN A 31 11.43 -2.08 2.74
CA GLN A 31 10.00 -2.39 2.75
C GLN A 31 9.49 -2.72 1.34
N GLY A 32 9.96 -1.96 0.34
CA GLY A 32 9.68 -2.24 -1.07
C GLY A 32 10.19 -3.63 -1.47
N LEU A 33 11.44 -3.96 -1.16
CA LEU A 33 12.00 -5.29 -1.44
C LEU A 33 11.18 -6.43 -0.81
N ILE A 34 10.72 -6.26 0.44
CA ILE A 34 9.87 -7.27 1.12
C ILE A 34 8.51 -7.39 0.45
N VAL A 35 7.88 -6.28 0.06
CA VAL A 35 6.60 -6.28 -0.66
C VAL A 35 6.77 -6.99 -2.01
N GLY A 36 7.77 -6.61 -2.80
CA GLY A 36 8.09 -7.26 -4.07
C GLY A 36 8.31 -8.76 -3.89
N LEU A 37 9.08 -9.16 -2.88
CA LEU A 37 9.32 -10.59 -2.60
C LEU A 37 8.01 -11.32 -2.30
N LEU A 38 7.17 -10.80 -1.42
CA LEU A 38 5.92 -11.46 -1.01
C LEU A 38 4.84 -11.46 -2.10
N LEU A 39 4.94 -10.59 -3.10
CA LEU A 39 4.10 -10.65 -4.30
C LEU A 39 4.49 -11.79 -5.24
N THR A 40 5.76 -12.22 -5.22
CA THR A 40 6.27 -13.31 -6.09
C THR A 40 6.00 -14.71 -5.53
N LYS A 41 5.58 -14.83 -4.27
CA LYS A 41 5.49 -16.13 -3.59
C LYS A 41 4.04 -16.54 -3.35
N SER A 42 3.69 -17.73 -3.81
CA SER A 42 2.40 -18.37 -3.55
C SER A 42 2.31 -19.01 -2.17
N GLU A 43 3.44 -19.40 -1.58
CA GLU A 43 3.53 -19.94 -0.23
C GLU A 43 4.03 -18.89 0.78
N PRO A 44 3.63 -19.00 2.07
CA PRO A 44 4.16 -18.14 3.12
C PRO A 44 5.69 -18.17 3.22
N VAL A 45 6.31 -17.01 3.37
CA VAL A 45 7.76 -16.85 3.47
C VAL A 45 8.16 -16.61 4.92
N SER A 46 9.13 -17.37 5.44
CA SER A 46 9.62 -17.14 6.80
C SER A 46 10.57 -15.95 6.88
N LEU A 47 10.68 -15.34 8.07
CA LEU A 47 11.69 -14.30 8.33
C LEU A 47 13.12 -14.72 7.96
N ASP A 48 13.48 -15.98 8.22
CA ASP A 48 14.81 -16.48 7.93
C ASP A 48 15.02 -16.64 6.41
N ASP A 49 13.98 -17.00 5.67
CA ASP A 49 14.05 -17.07 4.21
C ASP A 49 14.12 -15.66 3.59
N MET A 50 13.43 -14.66 4.15
CA MET A 50 13.57 -13.27 3.71
C MET A 50 15.00 -12.74 3.91
N VAL A 51 15.64 -13.11 5.02
CA VAL A 51 17.04 -12.78 5.32
C VAL A 51 17.97 -13.36 4.27
N GLU A 52 17.77 -14.63 3.92
CA GLU A 52 18.56 -15.35 2.91
C GLU A 52 18.33 -14.77 1.50
N ILE A 53 17.08 -14.57 1.09
CA ILE A 53 16.73 -14.15 -0.27
C ILE A 53 17.13 -12.69 -0.54
N LEU A 54 16.92 -11.80 0.42
CA LEU A 54 17.21 -10.37 0.25
C LEU A 54 18.64 -9.99 0.64
N ASP A 55 19.42 -10.94 1.15
CA ASP A 55 20.77 -10.72 1.68
C ASP A 55 20.82 -9.55 2.68
N ARG A 56 20.00 -9.62 3.73
CA ARG A 56 19.88 -8.59 4.76
C ARG A 56 19.83 -9.19 6.15
N SER A 57 20.30 -8.44 7.15
CA SER A 57 20.27 -8.89 8.53
C SER A 57 18.84 -9.00 9.09
N LYS A 58 18.65 -9.92 10.05
CA LYS A 58 17.34 -10.27 10.61
C LYS A 58 16.63 -9.11 11.31
N GLY A 59 17.37 -8.21 11.96
CA GLY A 59 16.80 -7.08 12.70
C GLY A 59 15.97 -6.14 11.80
N PRO A 60 16.58 -5.51 10.77
CA PRO A 60 15.89 -4.68 9.80
C PRO A 60 14.72 -5.36 9.07
N ILE A 61 14.88 -6.62 8.67
CA ILE A 61 13.80 -7.42 8.05
C ILE A 61 12.62 -7.53 9.03
N SER A 62 12.90 -7.91 10.27
CA SER A 62 11.88 -8.11 11.29
C SER A 62 11.11 -6.83 11.64
N ILE A 63 11.79 -5.70 11.70
CA ILE A 63 11.16 -4.39 11.90
C ILE A 63 10.31 -3.99 10.69
N SER A 64 10.86 -4.17 9.49
CA SER A 64 10.20 -3.75 8.24
C SER A 64 8.94 -4.57 7.97
N VAL A 65 8.99 -5.89 8.14
CA VAL A 65 7.82 -6.76 7.91
C VAL A 65 6.73 -6.52 8.94
N ARG A 66 7.08 -6.28 10.22
CA ARG A 66 6.08 -5.90 11.24
C ARG A 66 5.40 -4.58 10.89
N ARG A 67 6.16 -3.59 10.42
CA ARG A 67 5.58 -2.32 9.99
C ARG A 67 4.65 -2.50 8.79
N LEU A 68 4.99 -3.37 7.85
CA LEU A 68 4.13 -3.70 6.71
C LEU A 68 2.86 -4.47 7.14
N ASP A 69 2.97 -5.31 8.18
CA ASP A 69 1.86 -6.05 8.80
C ASP A 69 0.90 -5.06 9.50
N ASP A 70 1.43 -4.10 10.26
CA ASP A 70 0.65 -3.01 10.88
C ASP A 70 -0.09 -2.12 9.86
N MET A 71 0.37 -2.11 8.59
CA MET A 71 -0.22 -1.36 7.49
C MET A 71 -1.16 -2.21 6.62
N ASP A 72 -1.42 -3.46 7.02
CA ASP A 72 -2.17 -4.46 6.25
C ASP A 72 -1.64 -4.72 4.82
N LEU A 73 -0.35 -4.44 4.57
CA LEU A 73 0.25 -4.71 3.25
C LEU A 73 0.71 -6.16 3.15
N VAL A 74 1.19 -6.69 4.27
CA VAL A 74 1.53 -8.10 4.44
C VAL A 74 0.74 -8.60 5.65
N ARG A 75 0.69 -9.92 5.84
CA ARG A 75 0.03 -10.52 6.99
C ARG A 75 0.86 -11.64 7.55
N LYS A 76 0.96 -11.70 8.88
CA LYS A 76 1.49 -12.89 9.56
C LYS A 76 0.53 -14.08 9.35
N VAL A 77 1.07 -15.23 9.00
CA VAL A 77 0.30 -16.45 8.73
C VAL A 77 0.92 -17.67 9.39
N GLU A 78 0.14 -18.74 9.51
CA GLU A 78 0.67 -20.06 9.86
C GLU A 78 1.59 -20.58 8.76
N GLY A 79 2.57 -21.39 9.14
CA GLY A 79 3.48 -22.02 8.20
C GLY A 79 3.93 -23.39 8.68
N PRO A 80 4.71 -24.11 7.86
CA PRO A 80 5.00 -25.54 8.07
C PRO A 80 5.83 -25.84 9.33
N ASN A 81 6.43 -24.81 9.96
CA ASN A 81 7.21 -24.97 11.18
C ASN A 81 6.80 -23.93 12.23
N ASN A 82 6.15 -24.38 13.31
CA ASN A 82 5.64 -23.50 14.38
C ASN A 82 6.72 -22.69 15.13
N ARG A 83 8.02 -22.98 14.94
CA ARG A 83 9.11 -22.20 15.52
C ARG A 83 9.52 -20.98 14.69
N ARG A 84 8.97 -20.81 13.49
CA ARG A 84 9.27 -19.70 12.58
C ARG A 84 8.05 -18.80 12.42
N ASN A 85 8.30 -17.51 12.17
CA ASN A 85 7.27 -16.56 11.79
C ASN A 85 7.21 -16.49 10.26
N TYR A 86 6.01 -16.69 9.70
CA TYR A 86 5.76 -16.64 8.27
C TYR A 86 4.85 -15.46 7.94
N TYR A 87 5.05 -14.92 6.74
CA TYR A 87 4.26 -13.82 6.20
C TYR A 87 3.88 -14.11 4.76
N ALA A 88 2.73 -13.58 4.36
CA ALA A 88 2.28 -13.55 2.98
C ALA A 88 1.86 -12.12 2.61
N SER A 89 1.81 -11.82 1.31
CA SER A 89 1.15 -10.60 0.85
C SER A 89 -0.33 -10.61 1.27
N HIS A 90 -0.86 -9.43 1.59
CA HIS A 90 -2.29 -9.31 1.81
C HIS A 90 -3.02 -9.42 0.45
N PRO A 91 -4.15 -10.15 0.32
CA PRO A 91 -4.88 -10.26 -0.95
C PRO A 91 -5.30 -8.90 -1.52
N ASP A 92 -5.63 -7.97 -0.63
CA ASP A 92 -5.97 -6.57 -0.94
C ASP A 92 -4.80 -5.59 -0.73
N ILE A 93 -3.53 -6.03 -0.82
CA ILE A 93 -2.35 -5.19 -0.55
C ILE A 93 -2.40 -3.81 -1.21
N PHE A 94 -2.78 -3.73 -2.48
CA PHE A 94 -2.87 -2.46 -3.22
C PHE A 94 -4.02 -1.58 -2.72
N PHE A 95 -5.16 -2.19 -2.41
CA PHE A 95 -6.31 -1.47 -1.86
C PHE A 95 -6.08 -1.03 -0.41
N ASN A 96 -5.33 -1.79 0.38
CA ASN A 96 -4.92 -1.41 1.72
C ASN A 96 -3.94 -0.24 1.69
N ASN A 97 -2.97 -0.23 0.77
CA ASN A 97 -2.11 0.92 0.53
C ASN A 97 -2.91 2.17 0.14
N PHE A 98 -3.89 1.99 -0.75
CA PHE A 98 -4.84 3.05 -1.12
C PHE A 98 -5.61 3.62 0.09
N LYS A 99 -6.18 2.75 0.94
CA LYS A 99 -6.86 3.18 2.18
C LYS A 99 -5.93 3.92 3.13
N SER A 100 -4.67 3.50 3.23
CA SER A 100 -3.68 4.20 4.05
C SER A 100 -3.43 5.62 3.53
N ASN A 101 -3.33 5.82 2.21
CA ASN A 101 -3.19 7.16 1.62
C ASN A 101 -4.44 8.02 1.85
N MET A 102 -5.63 7.41 1.78
CA MET A 102 -6.90 8.06 2.08
C MET A 102 -6.96 8.56 3.53
N ALA A 103 -6.38 7.83 4.50
CA ALA A 103 -6.32 8.29 5.89
C ALA A 103 -5.55 9.62 6.01
N THR A 104 -4.43 9.77 5.30
CA THR A 104 -3.66 11.04 5.26
C THR A 104 -4.47 12.18 4.65
N VAL A 105 -5.31 11.90 3.65
CA VAL A 105 -6.21 12.89 3.02
C VAL A 105 -7.24 13.40 4.03
N ARG A 106 -7.85 12.48 4.78
CA ARG A 106 -8.80 12.81 5.87
C ARG A 106 -8.15 13.60 6.99
N GLU A 107 -6.95 13.22 7.41
CA GLU A 107 -6.20 13.94 8.44
C GLU A 107 -5.89 15.39 8.02
N ASN A 108 -5.48 15.60 6.77
CA ASN A 108 -5.23 16.93 6.22
C ASN A 108 -6.50 17.78 6.14
N ARG A 109 -7.61 17.19 5.68
CA ARG A 109 -8.92 17.84 5.68
C ARG A 109 -9.34 18.28 7.09
N ALA A 110 -9.30 17.36 8.05
CA ALA A 110 -9.64 17.63 9.44
C ALA A 110 -8.71 18.69 10.08
N LEU A 111 -7.44 18.72 9.68
CA LEU A 111 -6.49 19.74 10.10
C LEU A 111 -6.93 21.13 9.60
N ALA A 112 -7.29 21.25 8.32
CA ALA A 112 -7.77 22.49 7.72
C ALA A 112 -9.03 23.00 8.43
N GLU A 113 -10.04 22.14 8.60
CA GLU A 113 -11.29 22.44 9.31
C GLU A 113 -11.03 22.95 10.74
N ARG A 114 -10.17 22.25 11.48
CA ARG A 114 -9.86 22.59 12.87
C ARG A 114 -9.20 23.95 13.02
N PHE A 115 -8.36 24.36 12.07
CA PHE A 115 -7.68 25.65 12.14
C PHE A 115 -8.51 26.78 11.55
N LEU A 116 -9.32 26.53 10.52
CA LEU A 116 -10.31 27.50 10.04
C LEU A 116 -11.26 27.93 11.15
N SER A 117 -11.69 27.00 12.01
CA SER A 117 -12.57 27.32 13.14
C SER A 117 -11.90 28.15 14.26
N ARG A 118 -10.59 28.43 14.17
CA ARG A 118 -9.79 29.13 15.20
C ARG A 118 -9.15 30.41 14.68
N VAL A 119 -9.04 30.57 13.37
CA VAL A 119 -8.43 31.74 12.76
C VAL A 119 -9.39 32.91 12.89
N ASP A 120 -8.87 34.05 13.37
CA ASP A 120 -9.63 35.29 13.45
C ASP A 120 -10.01 35.77 12.04
N THR A 121 -11.28 36.08 11.84
CA THR A 121 -11.85 36.51 10.56
C THR A 121 -11.71 38.01 10.32
N ASP A 122 -11.38 38.78 11.35
CA ASP A 122 -11.54 40.24 11.33
C ASP A 122 -10.19 40.98 11.22
N GLY A 123 -9.07 40.24 11.17
CA GLY A 123 -7.72 40.80 11.06
C GLY A 123 -7.04 40.55 9.71
N ASP A 124 -6.45 41.59 9.11
CA ASP A 124 -5.66 41.48 7.87
C ASP A 124 -4.44 40.54 8.00
N GLU A 125 -3.91 40.35 9.21
CA GLU A 125 -2.74 39.50 9.47
C GLU A 125 -3.00 38.01 9.24
N THR A 126 -4.25 37.55 9.40
CA THR A 126 -4.64 36.13 9.29
C THR A 126 -5.24 35.75 7.94
N GLU A 127 -5.53 36.74 7.09
CA GLU A 127 -6.25 36.55 5.82
C GLU A 127 -5.54 35.58 4.86
N LYS A 128 -4.20 35.65 4.76
CA LYS A 128 -3.42 34.70 3.94
C LYS A 128 -3.58 33.27 4.46
N THR A 129 -3.47 33.09 5.79
CA THR A 129 -3.59 31.78 6.45
C THR A 129 -4.98 31.20 6.23
N ARG A 130 -6.03 31.99 6.41
CA ARG A 130 -7.42 31.60 6.14
C ARG A 130 -7.59 31.11 4.70
N LYS A 131 -7.19 31.91 3.72
CA LYS A 131 -7.26 31.54 2.29
C LYS A 131 -6.51 30.25 1.97
N SER A 132 -5.32 30.04 2.55
CA SER A 132 -4.58 28.79 2.37
C SER A 132 -5.30 27.58 2.96
N LEU A 133 -5.91 27.73 4.14
CA LEU A 133 -6.67 26.65 4.77
C LEU A 133 -8.00 26.36 4.06
N GLU A 134 -8.68 27.39 3.52
CA GLU A 134 -9.87 27.19 2.68
C GLU A 134 -9.53 26.44 1.40
N HIS A 135 -8.43 26.82 0.74
CA HIS A 135 -7.95 26.09 -0.43
C HIS A 135 -7.61 24.63 -0.08
N MET A 136 -6.92 24.42 1.05
CA MET A 136 -6.61 23.10 1.57
C MET A 136 -7.88 22.27 1.80
N GLN A 137 -8.88 22.83 2.48
CA GLN A 137 -10.15 22.16 2.75
C GLN A 137 -10.85 21.77 1.45
N VAL A 138 -11.10 22.72 0.54
CA VAL A 138 -11.79 22.45 -0.73
C VAL A 138 -11.07 21.37 -1.55
N PHE A 139 -9.73 21.41 -1.59
CA PHE A 139 -8.93 20.42 -2.30
C PHE A 139 -9.05 19.02 -1.70
N TYR A 140 -8.87 18.90 -0.37
CA TYR A 140 -8.92 17.59 0.30
C TYR A 140 -10.36 17.05 0.41
N ASP A 141 -11.39 17.90 0.47
CA ASP A 141 -12.80 17.51 0.36
C ASP A 141 -13.07 16.78 -0.96
N LEU A 142 -12.63 17.37 -2.08
CA LEU A 142 -12.81 16.77 -3.41
C LEU A 142 -11.99 15.49 -3.58
N MET A 143 -10.77 15.44 -3.04
CA MET A 143 -9.99 14.21 -3.07
C MET A 143 -10.64 13.10 -2.24
N GLU A 144 -11.18 13.42 -1.05
CA GLU A 144 -11.89 12.46 -0.22
C GLU A 144 -13.08 11.85 -0.97
N SER A 145 -13.90 12.66 -1.64
CA SER A 145 -15.03 12.14 -2.43
C SER A 145 -14.59 11.22 -3.56
N PHE A 146 -13.54 11.57 -4.30
CA PHE A 146 -12.99 10.68 -5.33
C PHE A 146 -12.44 9.37 -4.77
N PHE A 147 -11.82 9.41 -3.59
CA PHE A 147 -11.34 8.19 -2.94
C PHE A 147 -12.50 7.29 -2.49
N GLU A 148 -13.61 7.87 -2.01
CA GLU A 148 -14.82 7.13 -1.64
C GLU A 148 -15.47 6.48 -2.87
N ASP A 149 -15.66 7.24 -3.94
CA ASP A 149 -16.20 6.75 -5.21
C ASP A 149 -15.34 5.62 -5.79
N PHE A 150 -14.01 5.80 -5.80
CA PHE A 150 -13.08 4.76 -6.25
C PHE A 150 -13.16 3.51 -5.36
N ALA A 151 -13.24 3.68 -4.04
CA ALA A 151 -13.31 2.54 -3.12
C ALA A 151 -14.58 1.73 -3.31
N GLU A 152 -15.71 2.38 -3.57
CA GLU A 152 -16.96 1.70 -3.91
C GLU A 152 -16.84 0.97 -5.25
N ARG A 153 -16.39 1.66 -6.29
CA ARG A 153 -16.24 1.07 -7.63
C ARG A 153 -15.24 -0.08 -7.67
N TRP A 154 -14.15 0.01 -6.91
CA TRP A 154 -13.14 -1.05 -6.83
C TRP A 154 -13.74 -2.35 -6.29
N ARG A 155 -14.65 -2.29 -5.31
CA ARG A 155 -15.31 -3.49 -4.77
C ARG A 155 -16.08 -4.23 -5.87
N GLU A 156 -16.85 -3.50 -6.67
CA GLU A 156 -17.60 -4.07 -7.80
C GLU A 156 -16.66 -4.66 -8.86
N VAL A 157 -15.65 -3.91 -9.28
CA VAL A 157 -14.69 -4.34 -10.31
C VAL A 157 -13.90 -5.57 -9.86
N LYS A 158 -13.47 -5.60 -8.59
CA LYS A 158 -12.77 -6.76 -8.02
C LYS A 158 -13.67 -7.99 -8.06
N GLN A 159 -14.92 -7.86 -7.63
CA GLN A 159 -15.88 -8.96 -7.66
C GLN A 159 -16.07 -9.48 -9.08
N GLU A 160 -16.39 -8.59 -10.03
CA GLU A 160 -16.68 -8.93 -11.44
C GLU A 160 -15.48 -9.57 -12.17
N ARG A 161 -14.27 -9.03 -11.98
CA ARG A 161 -13.12 -9.37 -12.82
C ARG A 161 -12.14 -10.34 -12.19
N LEU A 162 -12.03 -10.34 -10.86
CA LEU A 162 -11.01 -11.10 -10.15
C LEU A 162 -11.62 -12.25 -9.33
N GLU A 163 -12.89 -12.17 -8.93
CA GLU A 163 -13.53 -13.18 -8.07
C GLU A 163 -14.59 -14.03 -8.80
N THR A 164 -15.33 -13.47 -9.77
CA THR A 164 -16.26 -14.24 -10.62
C THR A 164 -15.61 -14.87 -11.86
N GLY A 165 -14.31 -14.67 -12.05
CA GLY A 165 -13.53 -15.04 -13.24
C GLY A 165 -13.02 -16.50 -13.31
N GLU A 166 -13.42 -17.42 -12.44
CA GLU A 166 -13.11 -18.85 -12.61
C GLU A 166 -13.77 -19.49 -13.85
N ASN A 167 -14.49 -18.74 -14.70
CA ASN A 167 -15.06 -19.24 -15.97
C ASN A 167 -15.23 -18.20 -17.11
N GLY A 168 -14.38 -17.18 -17.23
CA GLY A 168 -14.56 -16.15 -18.29
C GLY A 168 -13.27 -15.67 -18.93
N THR A 169 -13.04 -16.05 -20.18
CA THR A 169 -12.02 -15.43 -21.05
C THR A 169 -12.20 -13.90 -21.07
N PRO A 170 -11.14 -13.07 -20.96
CA PRO A 170 -11.31 -11.63 -20.98
C PRO A 170 -11.66 -11.16 -22.39
N GLU A 171 -12.88 -10.66 -22.57
CA GLU A 171 -13.26 -9.87 -23.73
C GLU A 171 -12.52 -8.53 -23.67
N ALA A 172 -11.74 -8.24 -24.71
CA ALA A 172 -10.90 -7.06 -24.79
C ALA A 172 -11.73 -5.77 -24.71
N ALA A 173 -11.39 -4.89 -23.78
CA ALA A 173 -12.00 -3.57 -23.67
C ALA A 173 -11.71 -2.74 -24.94
N PRO A 174 -12.67 -1.93 -25.43
CA PRO A 174 -12.47 -1.15 -26.63
C PRO A 174 -11.49 -0.01 -26.37
N HIS A 175 -10.43 0.05 -27.18
CA HIS A 175 -9.57 1.22 -27.29
C HIS A 175 -10.42 2.43 -27.69
N THR A 176 -10.46 3.44 -26.82
CA THR A 176 -10.95 4.77 -27.22
C THR A 176 -9.73 5.66 -27.45
N LEU A 177 -9.74 6.30 -28.62
CA LEU A 177 -8.70 7.16 -29.20
C LEU A 177 -8.41 8.41 -28.37
#